data_AF-A0AAN5BUH4-F1
#
_entry.id   AF-A0AAN5BUH4-F1
#
_cell.length_a   1.000
_cell.length_b   1.000
_cell.length_c   1.000
_cell.angle_alpha   90.00
_cell.angle_beta   90.00
_cell.angle_gamma   90.00
#
_symmetry.space_group_name_H-M   'P 1'
#
loop_
_entity.id
_entity.type
_entity.pdbx_description
1 polymer ?
#
loop_
_entity_poly.entity_id
_entity_poly.type
_entity_poly.pdbx_seq_one_letter_code
_entity_poly.pdbx_strand_id
1 'polypeptide(L)'
;MSRNSTHDGARHILPLIGDFTHTGPNGDHVCLVFDVLGHHLDFQCAKYEDGRLPVRAVKLIARQLLLGLDFLHRECGVIHTGMGIVSNTFVLYFLTGRIFPIDLKPTNILLELENPDRVISRYLEKVPPLMDTQGNAEVPLREVITTPLISEMEAPRIRIIDFGVGRDNHLSEQIQSSALRAPEVTIGAPWDTGVDIWSLGCLVSNPQCDSEITAEIADVCCNRL
;
A
#
# COMPACT_ATOMS: atom_id res chain seq x y z
N MET A 1 5.47 13.54 -4.33
CA MET A 1 6.35 12.89 -5.33
C MET A 1 6.00 13.42 -6.71
N SER A 2 7.00 13.68 -7.55
CA SER A 2 6.83 14.37 -8.84
C SER A 2 5.87 13.62 -9.77
N ARG A 3 4.77 14.27 -10.16
CA ARG A 3 3.81 13.77 -11.18
C ARG A 3 4.44 13.62 -12.58
N ASN A 4 5.65 14.13 -12.78
CA ASN A 4 6.32 14.22 -14.09
C ASN A 4 7.53 13.29 -14.21
N SER A 5 7.68 12.29 -13.34
CA SER A 5 8.70 11.28 -13.55
C SER A 5 8.39 10.48 -14.83
N THR A 6 9.42 10.24 -15.63
CA THR A 6 9.36 9.35 -16.80
C THR A 6 9.53 7.88 -16.42
N HIS A 7 9.74 7.59 -15.14
CA HIS A 7 9.92 6.23 -14.63
C HIS A 7 8.61 5.45 -14.68
N ASP A 8 8.64 4.26 -15.28
CA ASP A 8 7.45 3.42 -15.41
C ASP A 8 6.83 3.08 -14.06
N GLY A 9 7.64 2.96 -13.02
CA GLY A 9 7.25 2.73 -11.63
C GLY A 9 6.43 3.83 -10.97
N ALA A 10 6.53 5.09 -11.41
CA ALA A 10 5.80 6.20 -10.80
C ALA A 10 4.28 5.99 -10.86
N ARG A 11 3.79 5.29 -11.90
CA ARG A 11 2.37 4.94 -12.05
C ARG A 11 1.88 3.87 -11.06
N HIS A 12 2.77 3.24 -10.30
CA HIS A 12 2.42 2.23 -9.29
C HIS A 12 2.48 2.80 -7.87
N ILE A 13 2.77 4.09 -7.72
CA ILE A 13 2.74 4.82 -6.46
C ILE A 13 1.49 5.71 -6.46
N LEU A 14 0.77 5.78 -5.34
CA LEU A 14 -0.34 6.72 -5.17
C LEU A 14 0.20 8.14 -4.95
N PRO A 15 -0.05 9.09 -5.88
CA PRO A 15 0.41 10.46 -5.69
C PRO A 15 -0.46 11.21 -4.67
N LEU A 16 0.17 12.00 -3.80
CA LEU A 16 -0.52 13.06 -3.05
C LEU A 16 -0.98 14.14 -4.05
N ILE A 17 -2.29 14.36 -4.13
CA ILE A 17 -2.89 15.38 -5.00
C ILE A 17 -2.75 16.76 -4.38
N GLY A 18 -2.95 16.84 -3.07
CA GLY A 18 -2.85 18.05 -2.28
C GLY A 18 -3.09 17.76 -0.81
N ASP A 19 -2.90 18.78 0.00
CA ASP A 19 -3.13 18.74 1.43
C ASP A 19 -3.79 20.05 1.88
N PHE A 20 -4.51 19.99 2.99
CA PHE A 20 -5.08 21.15 3.65
C PHE A 20 -5.19 20.90 5.15
N THR A 21 -5.42 21.95 5.91
CA THR A 21 -5.67 21.86 7.36
C THR A 21 -7.14 22.14 7.65
N HIS A 22 -7.76 21.28 8.44
CA HIS A 22 -9.13 21.43 8.91
C HIS A 22 -9.15 21.61 10.43
N THR A 23 -9.69 22.74 10.89
CA THR A 23 -9.86 23.00 12.33
C THR A 23 -11.15 22.33 12.81
N GLY A 24 -11.00 21.32 13.66
CA GLY A 24 -12.10 20.60 14.31
C GLY A 24 -12.22 20.92 15.81
N PRO A 25 -13.19 20.30 16.51
CA PRO A 25 -13.39 20.51 17.95
C PRO A 25 -12.20 20.07 18.81
N ASN A 26 -11.30 19.25 18.27
CA ASN A 26 -10.10 18.74 18.94
C ASN A 26 -8.80 19.40 18.45
N GLY A 27 -8.89 20.47 17.65
CA GLY A 27 -7.74 21.20 17.10
C GLY A 27 -7.59 21.05 15.59
N ASP A 28 -6.40 21.37 15.09
CA ASP A 28 -6.09 21.35 13.67
C ASP A 28 -5.70 19.95 13.19
N HIS A 29 -6.34 19.52 12.10
CA HIS A 29 -6.13 18.22 11.47
C HIS A 29 -5.55 18.43 10.07
N VAL A 30 -4.39 17.81 9.79
CA VAL A 30 -3.85 17.77 8.44
C VAL A 30 -4.62 16.73 7.64
N CYS A 31 -5.20 17.15 6.52
CA CYS A 31 -5.98 16.33 5.60
C CYS A 31 -5.20 16.16 4.30
N LEU A 32 -5.01 14.90 3.90
CA LEU A 32 -4.31 14.54 2.67
C LEU A 32 -5.32 14.11 1.60
N VAL A 33 -5.13 14.57 0.37
CA VAL A 33 -6.02 14.29 -0.76
C VAL A 33 -5.33 13.35 -1.74
N PHE A 34 -6.01 12.26 -2.07
CA PHE A 34 -5.53 11.22 -2.99
C PHE A 34 -6.62 10.84 -3.99
N ASP A 35 -6.23 10.16 -5.07
CA ASP A 35 -7.17 9.56 -6.00
C ASP A 35 -7.92 8.42 -5.29
N VAL A 36 -9.20 8.23 -5.65
CA VAL A 36 -10.02 7.15 -5.11
C VAL A 36 -9.56 5.83 -5.71
N LEU A 37 -9.18 4.89 -4.84
CA LEU A 37 -8.80 3.53 -5.20
C LEU A 37 -9.85 2.52 -4.75
N GLY A 38 -9.72 1.30 -5.27
CA GLY A 38 -10.56 0.17 -4.92
C GLY A 38 -10.08 -0.58 -3.69
N HIS A 39 -10.58 -1.80 -3.52
CA HIS A 39 -10.17 -2.68 -2.44
C HIS A 39 -8.67 -2.96 -2.43
N HIS A 40 -8.13 -3.13 -1.22
CA HIS A 40 -6.79 -3.65 -1.00
C HIS A 40 -6.73 -5.15 -1.29
N LEU A 41 -5.52 -5.69 -1.53
CA LEU A 41 -5.35 -7.07 -1.98
C LEU A 41 -5.81 -8.12 -0.96
N ASP A 42 -5.68 -7.86 0.35
CA ASP A 42 -6.16 -8.79 1.39
C ASP A 42 -7.67 -9.06 1.26
N PHE A 43 -8.45 -8.00 1.00
CA PHE A 43 -9.88 -8.12 0.75
C PHE A 43 -10.19 -8.90 -0.53
N GLN A 44 -9.31 -8.87 -1.53
CA GLN A 44 -9.47 -9.68 -2.75
C GLN A 44 -9.13 -11.15 -2.49
N CYS A 45 -8.05 -11.43 -1.76
CA CYS A 45 -7.70 -12.78 -1.31
C CYS A 45 -8.87 -13.45 -0.59
N ALA A 46 -9.51 -12.73 0.34
CA ALA A 46 -10.64 -13.23 1.13
C ALA A 46 -11.88 -13.62 0.30
N LYS A 47 -11.95 -13.25 -0.98
CA LYS A 47 -13.05 -13.64 -1.88
C LYS A 47 -12.83 -14.98 -2.58
N TYR A 48 -11.62 -15.54 -2.52
CA TYR A 48 -11.29 -16.85 -3.10
C TYR A 48 -11.43 -17.95 -2.03
N GLU A 49 -11.89 -19.14 -2.42
CA GLU A 49 -12.17 -20.25 -1.49
C GLU A 49 -10.94 -20.68 -0.67
N ASP A 50 -9.76 -20.64 -1.29
CA ASP A 50 -8.49 -20.96 -0.67
C ASP A 50 -7.79 -19.74 -0.04
N GLY A 51 -8.42 -18.56 -0.14
CA GLY A 51 -7.85 -17.30 0.30
C GLY A 51 -6.70 -16.79 -0.59
N ARG A 52 -6.59 -17.28 -1.84
CA ARG A 52 -5.42 -17.01 -2.70
C ARG A 52 -5.80 -16.31 -3.99
N LEU A 53 -4.94 -15.41 -4.44
CA LEU A 53 -5.08 -14.83 -5.77
C LEU A 53 -4.60 -15.82 -6.85
N PRO A 54 -5.21 -15.83 -8.03
CA PRO A 54 -4.74 -16.63 -9.15
C PRO A 54 -3.27 -16.30 -9.49
N VAL A 55 -2.47 -17.32 -9.80
CA VAL A 55 -1.02 -17.17 -10.13
C VAL A 55 -0.77 -16.10 -11.20
N ARG A 56 -1.63 -16.03 -12.22
CA ARG A 56 -1.55 -15.00 -13.25
C ARG A 56 -1.66 -13.58 -12.67
N ALA A 57 -2.57 -13.36 -11.72
CA ALA A 57 -2.72 -12.07 -11.06
C ALA A 57 -1.51 -11.77 -10.16
N VAL A 58 -1.00 -12.76 -9.43
CA VAL A 58 0.19 -12.60 -8.58
C VAL A 58 1.41 -12.16 -9.39
N LYS A 59 1.68 -12.79 -10.53
CA LYS A 59 2.79 -12.39 -11.42
C LYS A 59 2.65 -10.94 -11.92
N LEU A 60 1.44 -10.54 -12.29
CA LEU A 60 1.17 -9.17 -12.73
C LEU A 60 1.35 -8.14 -11.60
N ILE A 61 0.87 -8.47 -10.39
CA ILE A 61 1.02 -7.61 -9.21
C ILE A 61 2.50 -7.51 -8.82
N ALA A 62 3.21 -8.63 -8.74
CA ALA A 62 4.63 -8.65 -8.36
C ALA A 62 5.47 -7.78 -9.30
N ARG A 63 5.24 -7.85 -10.61
CA ARG A 63 5.90 -6.96 -11.58
C ARG A 63 5.62 -5.48 -11.32
N GLN A 64 4.37 -5.12 -11.03
CA GLN A 64 4.00 -3.73 -10.73
C GLN A 64 4.59 -3.24 -9.41
N LEU A 65 4.67 -4.10 -8.40
CA LEU A 65 5.32 -3.81 -7.12
C LEU A 65 6.82 -3.57 -7.31
N LEU A 66 7.50 -4.43 -8.07
CA LEU A 66 8.92 -4.24 -8.40
C LEU A 66 9.17 -2.91 -9.11
N LEU A 67 8.35 -2.57 -10.11
CA LEU A 67 8.45 -1.27 -10.78
C LEU A 67 8.23 -0.10 -9.80
N GLY A 68 7.23 -0.19 -8.93
CA GLY A 68 6.95 0.84 -7.93
C GLY A 68 8.09 1.00 -6.92
N LEU A 69 8.63 -0.10 -6.41
CA LEU A 69 9.78 -0.11 -5.50
C LEU A 69 11.02 0.47 -6.18
N ASP A 70 11.29 0.11 -7.44
CA ASP A 70 12.43 0.64 -8.20
C ASP A 70 12.37 2.17 -8.32
N PHE A 71 11.18 2.72 -8.60
CA PHE A 71 10.97 4.16 -8.59
C PHE A 71 11.19 4.79 -7.20
N LEU A 72 10.63 4.20 -6.15
CA LEU A 72 10.81 4.68 -4.77
C LEU A 72 12.27 4.70 -4.37
N HIS A 73 13.00 3.63 -4.70
CA HIS A 73 14.39 3.45 -4.34
C HIS A 73 15.28 4.39 -5.14
N ARG A 74 15.19 4.38 -6.47
CA ARG A 74 16.15 5.07 -7.34
C ARG A 74 15.88 6.56 -7.49
N GLU A 75 14.62 6.96 -7.64
CA GLU A 75 14.27 8.36 -7.90
C GLU A 75 13.79 9.10 -6.65
N CYS A 76 13.01 8.45 -5.79
CA CYS A 76 12.51 9.11 -4.58
C CYS A 76 13.48 8.99 -3.39
N GLY A 77 14.40 8.02 -3.41
CA GLY A 77 15.24 7.71 -2.26
C GLY A 77 14.41 7.39 -1.02
N VAL A 78 13.36 6.57 -1.16
CA VAL A 78 12.44 6.18 -0.08
C VAL A 78 12.51 4.67 0.11
N ILE A 79 12.54 4.21 1.37
CA ILE A 79 12.35 2.79 1.72
C ILE A 79 10.92 2.64 2.23
N HIS A 80 10.14 1.76 1.60
CA HIS A 80 8.71 1.58 1.90
C HIS A 80 8.53 1.06 3.32
N THR A 81 9.25 -0.01 3.67
CA THR A 81 9.25 -0.66 4.98
C THR A 81 10.09 0.12 6.00
N GLY A 82 9.75 1.40 6.14
CA GLY A 82 10.32 2.33 7.10
C GLY A 82 9.40 2.60 8.27
N MET A 83 9.84 3.48 9.16
CA MET A 83 9.02 3.99 10.25
C MET A 83 8.04 5.04 9.71
N GLY A 84 6.80 4.65 9.41
CA GLY A 84 5.79 5.56 8.87
C GLY A 84 5.53 6.79 9.74
N ILE A 85 5.68 7.98 9.18
CA ILE A 85 5.23 9.24 9.81
C ILE A 85 3.96 9.78 9.13
N VAL A 86 3.55 9.24 7.98
CA VAL A 86 2.45 9.84 7.22
C VAL A 86 1.07 9.23 7.52
N SER A 87 0.15 10.13 7.90
CA SER A 87 -1.30 10.02 8.07
C SER A 87 -1.86 9.05 9.13
N ASN A 88 -1.62 7.74 9.06
CA ASN A 88 -2.27 6.79 9.99
C ASN A 88 -1.40 6.44 11.19
N THR A 89 -0.09 6.33 11.00
CA THR A 89 0.85 6.03 12.10
C THR A 89 1.06 7.22 13.02
N PHE A 90 0.95 8.46 12.54
CA PHE A 90 1.00 9.65 13.39
C PHE A 90 -0.17 9.69 14.38
N VAL A 91 -1.39 9.37 13.91
CA VAL A 91 -2.58 9.25 14.76
C VAL A 91 -2.43 8.10 15.76
N LEU A 92 -1.93 6.93 15.33
CA LEU A 92 -1.73 5.78 16.21
C LEU A 92 -0.62 6.01 17.25
N TYR A 93 0.46 6.71 16.89
CA TYR A 93 1.53 7.09 17.81
C TYR A 93 1.03 8.02 18.91
N PHE A 94 0.27 9.07 18.55
CA PHE A 94 -0.31 9.98 19.54
C PHE A 94 -1.32 9.30 20.47
N LEU A 95 -2.04 8.29 20.00
CA LEU A 95 -3.04 7.55 20.79
C LEU A 95 -2.45 6.43 21.64
N THR A 96 -1.41 5.75 21.18
CA THR A 96 -0.89 4.53 21.82
C THR A 96 0.51 4.69 22.41
N GLY A 97 1.22 5.77 22.08
CA GLY A 97 2.63 5.95 22.41
C GLY A 97 3.56 4.92 21.75
N ARG A 98 3.03 4.12 20.81
CA ARG A 98 3.76 3.05 20.13
C ARG A 98 3.90 3.37 18.66
N ILE A 99 5.11 3.19 18.15
CA ILE A 99 5.41 3.32 16.73
C ILE A 99 5.36 1.91 16.14
N PHE A 100 4.55 1.72 15.11
CA PHE A 100 4.41 0.45 14.41
C PHE A 100 5.21 0.49 13.12
N PRO A 101 6.02 -0.55 12.82
CA PRO A 101 6.70 -0.63 11.54
C PRO A 101 5.68 -0.65 10.40
N ILE A 102 5.92 0.13 9.33
CA ILE A 102 5.17 -0.06 8.08
C ILE A 102 5.78 -1.26 7.37
N ASP A 103 4.91 -2.20 7.02
CA ASP A 103 5.28 -3.34 6.19
C ASP A 103 4.71 -3.16 4.78
N LEU A 104 5.40 -3.72 3.79
CA LEU A 104 4.81 -4.02 2.51
C LEU A 104 3.92 -5.25 2.69
N LYS A 105 2.61 -5.02 2.79
CA LYS A 105 1.59 -6.04 3.07
C LYS A 105 0.39 -5.87 2.15
N PRO A 106 -0.46 -6.91 1.96
CA PRO A 106 -1.59 -6.85 1.03
C PRO A 106 -2.60 -5.73 1.34
N THR A 107 -2.65 -5.23 2.58
CA THR A 107 -3.50 -4.10 2.98
C THR A 107 -2.96 -2.72 2.55
N ASN A 108 -1.68 -2.63 2.18
CA ASN A 108 -1.03 -1.41 1.69
C ASN A 108 -0.91 -1.38 0.15
N ILE A 109 -1.58 -2.31 -0.53
CA ILE A 109 -1.59 -2.42 -2.00
C ILE A 109 -3.05 -2.38 -2.44
N LEU A 110 -3.45 -1.31 -3.12
CA LEU A 110 -4.83 -1.08 -3.54
C LEU A 110 -4.96 -1.20 -5.05
N LEU A 111 -6.13 -1.68 -5.49
CA LEU A 111 -6.48 -1.75 -6.91
C LEU A 111 -6.85 -0.37 -7.45
N GLU A 112 -6.33 -0.02 -8.62
CA GLU A 112 -6.77 1.16 -9.35
C GLU A 112 -8.19 0.93 -9.91
N LEU A 113 -9.06 1.93 -9.76
CA LEU A 113 -10.40 1.90 -10.33
C LEU A 113 -10.34 2.31 -11.80
N GLU A 114 -10.95 1.51 -12.67
CA GLU A 114 -11.18 1.91 -14.04
C GLU A 114 -12.33 2.94 -14.11
N ASN A 115 -12.03 4.16 -14.56
CA ASN A 115 -12.98 5.27 -14.64
C ASN A 115 -13.66 5.56 -13.27
N PRO A 116 -12.92 6.16 -12.31
CA PRO A 116 -13.37 6.35 -10.94
C PRO A 116 -14.68 7.14 -10.87
N ASP A 117 -14.85 8.19 -11.69
CA ASP A 117 -16.08 9.01 -11.70
C ASP A 117 -17.33 8.18 -12.00
N ARG A 118 -17.24 7.28 -13.00
CA ARG A 118 -18.34 6.38 -13.35
C ARG A 118 -18.62 5.38 -12.24
N VAL A 119 -17.58 4.82 -11.64
CA VAL A 119 -17.71 3.86 -10.53
C VAL A 119 -18.35 4.52 -9.32
N ILE A 120 -17.90 5.72 -8.96
CA ILE A 120 -18.43 6.53 -7.86
C ILE A 120 -19.88 6.90 -8.14
N SER A 121 -20.18 7.39 -9.35
CA SER A 121 -21.55 7.77 -9.73
C SER A 121 -22.51 6.57 -9.65
N ARG A 122 -22.12 5.42 -10.21
CA ARG A 122 -22.92 4.18 -10.13
C ARG A 122 -23.08 3.68 -8.69
N TYR A 123 -22.07 3.89 -7.84
CA TYR A 123 -22.16 3.54 -6.43
C TYR A 123 -23.16 4.45 -5.70
N LEU A 124 -23.05 5.77 -5.88
CA LEU A 124 -23.94 6.77 -5.28
C LEU A 124 -25.40 6.64 -5.78
N GLU A 125 -25.62 6.15 -7.00
CA GLU A 125 -26.97 5.81 -7.50
C GLU A 125 -27.62 4.66 -6.72
N LYS A 126 -26.83 3.67 -6.28
CA LYS A 126 -27.33 2.45 -5.63
C LYS A 126 -27.37 2.57 -4.11
N VAL A 127 -26.40 3.28 -3.57
CA VAL A 127 -26.26 3.54 -2.14
C VAL A 127 -26.36 5.05 -1.98
N PRO A 128 -27.57 5.60 -1.75
CA PRO A 128 -27.67 6.99 -1.38
C PRO A 128 -26.82 7.19 -0.11
N PRO A 129 -26.09 8.32 0.02
CA PRO A 129 -25.24 8.56 1.18
C PRO A 129 -26.06 8.35 2.46
N LEU A 130 -25.72 7.31 3.20
CA LEU A 130 -26.34 7.01 4.49
C LEU A 130 -25.91 8.12 5.46
N MET A 131 -26.89 8.94 5.84
CA MET A 131 -26.67 10.07 6.75
C MET A 131 -26.78 9.58 8.18
N ASP A 132 -25.72 9.77 8.98
CA ASP A 132 -25.85 9.68 10.43
C ASP A 132 -26.12 11.09 11.00
N THR A 133 -27.20 11.23 11.76
CA THR A 133 -27.52 12.45 12.50
C THR A 133 -26.90 12.39 13.89
N GLN A 134 -25.58 12.60 13.98
CA GLN A 134 -24.93 12.83 15.27
C GLN A 134 -24.79 14.34 15.51
N GLY A 135 -25.75 14.90 16.26
CA GLY A 135 -25.69 16.27 16.76
C GLY A 135 -25.57 17.35 15.68
N ASN A 136 -26.69 17.74 15.04
CA ASN A 136 -26.81 18.84 14.05
C ASN A 136 -25.84 18.83 12.84
N ALA A 137 -24.92 17.87 12.73
CA ALA A 137 -24.03 17.69 11.58
C ALA A 137 -24.33 16.34 10.91
N GLU A 138 -24.62 16.38 9.61
CA GLU A 138 -24.79 15.20 8.77
C GLU A 138 -23.40 14.65 8.42
N VAL A 139 -23.10 13.42 8.82
CA VAL A 139 -21.84 12.75 8.46
C VAL A 139 -22.14 11.50 7.64
N PRO A 140 -21.55 11.34 6.44
CA PRO A 140 -21.75 10.14 5.62
C PRO A 140 -21.16 8.90 6.29
N LEU A 141 -21.92 7.81 6.35
CA LEU A 141 -21.40 6.49 6.75
C LEU A 141 -20.46 5.91 5.68
N ARG A 142 -19.37 5.30 6.14
CA ARG A 142 -18.21 4.91 5.34
C ARG A 142 -18.38 3.49 4.78
N GLU A 143 -18.88 3.39 3.56
CA GLU A 143 -18.89 2.12 2.82
C GLU A 143 -17.88 2.13 1.67
N VAL A 144 -17.25 0.98 1.44
CA VAL A 144 -16.14 0.82 0.49
C VAL A 144 -16.68 0.52 -0.90
N ILE A 145 -16.21 1.27 -1.91
CA ILE A 145 -16.55 1.06 -3.31
C ILE A 145 -16.24 -0.39 -3.72
N THR A 146 -17.26 -1.08 -4.24
CA THR A 146 -17.12 -2.49 -4.60
C THR A 146 -16.31 -2.66 -5.89
N THR A 147 -15.19 -3.39 -5.83
CA THR A 147 -14.44 -3.81 -7.03
C THR A 147 -14.72 -5.24 -7.44
N PRO A 148 -14.69 -5.56 -8.76
CA PRO A 148 -14.82 -6.92 -9.26
C PRO A 148 -13.68 -7.82 -8.76
N LEU A 149 -13.80 -9.12 -8.97
CA LEU A 149 -12.73 -10.05 -8.66
C LEU A 149 -11.51 -9.76 -9.55
N ILE A 150 -10.31 -9.90 -9.01
CA ILE A 150 -9.09 -9.63 -9.79
C ILE A 150 -8.97 -10.54 -11.03
N SER A 151 -9.54 -11.75 -10.97
CA SER A 151 -9.62 -12.69 -12.08
C SER A 151 -10.53 -12.24 -13.23
N GLU A 152 -11.47 -11.33 -12.96
CA GLU A 152 -12.40 -10.77 -13.94
C GLU A 152 -11.85 -9.51 -14.62
N MET A 153 -10.75 -8.97 -14.10
CA MET A 153 -10.10 -7.78 -14.65
C MET A 153 -9.16 -8.18 -15.80
N GLU A 154 -9.29 -7.50 -16.94
CA GLU A 154 -8.43 -7.75 -18.10
C GLU A 154 -6.98 -7.32 -17.83
N ALA A 155 -6.81 -6.18 -17.18
CA ALA A 155 -5.50 -5.61 -16.85
C ALA A 155 -5.51 -4.97 -15.45
N PRO A 156 -5.46 -5.77 -14.36
CA PRO A 156 -5.50 -5.25 -13.00
C PRO A 156 -4.28 -4.37 -12.73
N ARG A 157 -4.51 -3.14 -12.28
CA ARG A 157 -3.46 -2.19 -11.89
C ARG A 157 -3.46 -1.97 -10.40
N ILE A 158 -2.26 -1.90 -9.81
CA ILE A 158 -2.09 -1.63 -8.38
C ILE A 158 -1.42 -0.28 -8.15
N ARG A 159 -1.73 0.28 -6.98
CA ARG A 159 -1.01 1.39 -6.37
C ARG A 159 -0.53 0.96 -4.99
N ILE A 160 0.76 1.12 -4.75
CA ILE A 160 1.35 1.08 -3.41
C ILE A 160 0.88 2.34 -2.70
N ILE A 161 0.49 2.19 -1.44
CA ILE A 161 0.15 3.30 -0.54
C ILE A 161 1.01 3.23 0.73
N ASP A 162 0.88 4.27 1.56
CA ASP A 162 1.40 4.32 2.92
C ASP A 162 2.91 4.04 2.98
N PHE A 163 3.70 5.04 2.59
CA PHE A 163 5.14 4.92 2.42
C PHE A 163 5.90 5.28 3.70
N GLY A 164 7.03 4.59 3.91
CA GLY A 164 7.98 4.83 5.00
C GLY A 164 8.83 6.09 4.83
N VAL A 165 10.11 5.98 5.19
CA VAL A 165 11.03 7.12 5.39
C VAL A 165 12.02 7.27 4.25
N GLY A 166 12.68 8.42 4.18
CA GLY A 166 13.79 8.63 3.25
C GLY A 166 14.97 7.68 3.56
N ARG A 167 15.59 7.18 2.50
CA ARG A 167 16.75 6.26 2.50
C ARG A 167 17.88 6.72 3.41
N ASP A 168 18.18 8.02 3.43
CA ASP A 168 19.30 8.55 4.23
C ASP A 168 18.88 8.94 5.67
N ASN A 169 17.61 8.77 6.02
CA ASN A 169 17.04 9.13 7.32
C ASN A 169 16.45 7.88 8.00
N HIS A 170 17.32 6.98 8.45
CA HIS A 170 16.92 5.85 9.28
C HIS A 170 16.41 6.36 10.63
N LEU A 171 15.09 6.43 10.78
CA LEU A 171 14.47 6.92 12.01
C LEU A 171 14.43 5.85 13.14
N SER A 172 14.70 4.59 12.80
CA SER A 172 14.73 3.47 13.74
C SER A 172 15.50 2.29 13.13
N GLU A 173 16.24 1.56 13.96
CA GLU A 173 16.83 0.26 13.57
C GLU A 173 15.81 -0.88 13.67
N GLN A 174 14.69 -0.66 14.36
CA GLN A 174 13.61 -1.62 14.49
C GLN A 174 12.53 -1.33 13.44
N ILE A 175 12.77 -1.83 12.23
CA ILE A 175 11.84 -1.82 11.10
C ILE A 175 11.24 -3.22 10.87
N GLN A 176 10.18 -3.27 10.08
CA GLN A 176 9.42 -4.47 9.70
C GLN A 176 8.80 -5.25 10.88
N SER A 177 7.63 -5.83 10.65
CA SER A 177 7.05 -6.82 11.55
C SER A 177 7.86 -8.11 11.51
N SER A 178 7.88 -8.85 12.63
CA SER A 178 8.72 -10.05 12.77
C SER A 178 8.54 -11.10 11.67
N ALA A 179 7.36 -11.19 11.05
CA ALA A 179 7.07 -12.15 9.98
C ALA A 179 7.62 -11.75 8.59
N LEU A 180 7.89 -10.45 8.37
CA LEU A 180 8.36 -9.89 7.10
C LEU A 180 9.76 -9.28 7.22
N ARG A 181 10.40 -9.45 8.39
CA ARG A 181 11.67 -8.83 8.73
C ARG A 181 12.81 -9.49 7.98
N ALA A 182 13.64 -8.66 7.37
CA ALA A 182 14.83 -9.10 6.67
C ALA A 182 15.87 -9.66 7.67
N PRO A 183 16.73 -10.60 7.24
CA PRO A 183 17.73 -11.19 8.11
C PRO A 183 18.73 -10.15 8.64
N GLU A 184 19.14 -9.18 7.81
CA GLU A 184 20.03 -8.07 8.18
C GLU A 184 19.43 -7.22 9.32
N VAL A 185 18.13 -6.91 9.27
CA VAL A 185 17.42 -6.20 10.34
C VAL A 185 17.34 -7.07 11.61
N THR A 186 17.11 -8.37 11.44
CA THR A 186 17.01 -9.31 12.57
C THR A 186 18.29 -9.43 13.37
N ILE A 187 19.45 -9.37 12.69
CA ILE A 187 20.77 -9.46 13.33
C ILE A 187 21.37 -8.08 13.68
N GLY A 188 20.65 -6.99 13.41
CA GLY A 188 21.14 -5.63 13.65
C GLY A 188 22.30 -5.22 12.73
N ALA A 189 22.39 -5.81 11.54
CA ALA A 189 23.32 -5.38 10.51
C ALA A 189 22.80 -4.14 9.78
N PRO A 190 23.68 -3.36 9.11
CA PRO A 190 23.25 -2.29 8.24
C PRO A 190 22.26 -2.79 7.20
N TRP A 191 21.19 -2.03 7.00
CA TRP A 191 20.13 -2.33 6.05
C TRP A 191 19.95 -1.17 5.07
N ASP A 192 19.36 -1.45 3.92
CA ASP A 192 19.08 -0.48 2.86
C ASP A 192 17.76 -0.82 2.16
N THR A 193 17.57 -0.35 0.93
CA THR A 193 16.39 -0.65 0.10
C THR A 193 16.12 -2.15 -0.12
N GLY A 194 17.11 -3.03 0.08
CA GLY A 194 16.97 -4.49 -0.01
C GLY A 194 15.92 -5.08 0.94
N VAL A 195 15.62 -4.41 2.05
CA VAL A 195 14.60 -4.86 3.01
C VAL A 195 13.20 -4.88 2.42
N ASP A 196 12.87 -3.96 1.49
CA ASP A 196 11.60 -3.95 0.77
C ASP A 196 11.50 -5.13 -0.21
N ILE A 197 12.63 -5.51 -0.82
CA ILE A 197 12.72 -6.64 -1.74
C ILE A 197 12.54 -7.95 -0.97
N TRP A 198 13.11 -8.05 0.24
CA TRP A 198 12.85 -9.17 1.15
C TRP A 198 11.37 -9.26 1.51
N SER A 199 10.74 -8.16 1.96
CA SER A 199 9.31 -8.15 2.30
C SER A 199 8.42 -8.51 1.11
N LEU A 200 8.75 -8.04 -0.10
CA LEU A 200 8.07 -8.45 -1.32
C LEU A 200 8.24 -9.96 -1.58
N GLY A 201 9.44 -10.49 -1.40
CA GLY A 201 9.72 -11.92 -1.47
C GLY A 201 8.81 -12.71 -0.54
N CYS A 202 8.74 -12.32 0.74
CA CYS A 202 7.84 -12.94 1.71
C CYS A 202 6.36 -12.81 1.33
N LEU A 203 5.94 -11.68 0.76
CA LEU A 203 4.55 -11.43 0.34
C LEU A 203 4.14 -12.37 -0.80
N VAL A 204 5.04 -12.58 -1.77
CA VAL A 204 4.77 -13.45 -2.92
C VAL A 204 5.00 -14.92 -2.61
N SER A 205 5.97 -15.24 -1.73
CA SER A 205 6.29 -16.61 -1.31
C SER A 205 5.44 -17.12 -0.15
N ASN A 206 4.62 -16.27 0.46
CA ASN A 206 3.74 -16.66 1.55
C ASN A 206 2.98 -17.91 1.08
N PRO A 207 2.95 -19.03 1.83
CA PRO A 207 2.31 -20.28 1.42
C PRO A 207 0.83 -20.18 1.01
N GLN A 208 0.20 -19.00 1.13
CA GLN A 208 -1.06 -18.58 0.51
C GLN A 208 -0.92 -18.13 -0.97
N CYS A 209 0.26 -18.12 -1.56
CA CYS A 209 0.57 -17.90 -2.97
C CYS A 209 1.59 -18.97 -3.38
N ASP A 210 1.35 -19.58 -4.53
CA ASP A 210 1.91 -20.87 -4.93
C ASP A 210 3.46 -20.94 -5.01
N SER A 211 3.98 -22.15 -4.81
CA SER A 211 5.41 -22.49 -4.69
C SER A 211 6.29 -22.24 -5.91
N GLU A 212 5.72 -22.06 -7.11
CA GLU A 212 6.47 -21.83 -8.36
C GLU A 212 7.03 -20.40 -8.49
N ILE A 213 6.40 -19.40 -7.86
CA ILE A 213 6.82 -17.99 -7.98
C ILE A 213 8.10 -17.71 -7.17
N THR A 214 8.35 -18.54 -6.15
CA THR A 214 9.52 -18.46 -5.27
C THR A 214 10.85 -18.52 -6.02
N ALA A 215 10.92 -19.29 -7.12
CA ALA A 215 12.16 -19.50 -7.86
C ALA A 215 12.57 -18.26 -8.68
N GLU A 216 11.61 -17.57 -9.31
CA GLU A 216 11.86 -16.41 -10.18
C GLU A 216 12.21 -15.17 -9.36
N ILE A 217 11.61 -15.02 -8.17
CA ILE A 217 11.93 -13.93 -7.23
C ILE A 217 13.23 -14.21 -6.48
N ALA A 218 13.52 -15.46 -6.09
CA ALA A 218 14.81 -15.82 -5.50
C ALA A 218 15.97 -15.53 -6.47
N ASP A 219 15.77 -15.70 -7.77
CA ASP A 219 16.79 -15.40 -8.78
C ASP A 219 17.04 -13.88 -8.92
N VAL A 220 16.00 -13.06 -8.77
CA VAL A 220 16.11 -11.58 -8.73
C VAL A 220 16.70 -11.09 -7.39
N CYS A 221 16.37 -11.74 -6.27
CA CYS A 221 16.89 -11.39 -4.94
C CYS A 221 18.35 -11.83 -4.74
N CYS A 222 18.77 -12.97 -5.31
CA CYS A 222 20.13 -13.49 -5.19
C CYS A 222 21.11 -12.84 -6.17
N ASN A 223 20.65 -12.46 -7.38
CA ASN A 223 21.47 -11.77 -8.37
C ASN A 223 21.33 -10.25 -8.19
N ARG A 224 22.05 -9.72 -7.20
CA ARG A 224 22.20 -8.29 -6.90
C ARG A 224 22.24 -7.43 -8.18
N LEU A 225 21.35 -6.44 -8.24
CA LEU A 225 21.61 -5.16 -8.91
C LEU A 225 22.66 -4.37 -8.12
#